data_AF-A0A944SJ29-F1
#
_entry.id   AF-A0A944SJ29-F1
#
_cell.length_a   1.000
_cell.length_b   1.000
_cell.length_c   1.000
_cell.angle_alpha   90.00
_cell.angle_beta   90.00
_cell.angle_gamma   90.00
#
_symmetry.space_group_name_H-M   'P 1'
#
loop_
_entity.id
_entity.type
_entity.pdbx_description
1 polymer ?
#
loop_
_entity_poly.entity_id
_entity_poly.type
_entity_poly.pdbx_seq_one_letter_code
_entity_poly.pdbx_strand_id
1 'polypeptide(L)'
;MTDQQDDYQNFMQHKRFFGKIEQGIRAANRQIIHKRIDNMDKDTILGFAVAVGRLRARYLQAAFKLGVDEHGNPPDREMIKELRESREMFEEAKNAFEALREAVEKGYVDIAGIDTN
;
A
#
# COMPACT_ATOMS: atom_id res chain seq x y z
N MET A 1 22.72 42.51 -4.42
CA MET A 1 23.40 41.30 -3.90
C MET A 1 22.76 40.81 -2.59
N THR A 2 21.95 41.62 -1.89
CA THR A 2 21.23 41.28 -0.64
C THR A 2 20.00 40.39 -0.87
N ASP A 3 19.19 40.62 -1.91
CA ASP A 3 17.98 39.81 -2.19
C ASP A 3 18.26 38.31 -2.36
N GLN A 4 19.33 37.94 -3.06
CA GLN A 4 19.68 36.53 -3.27
C GLN A 4 20.14 35.81 -1.99
N GLN A 5 20.69 36.56 -1.02
CA GLN A 5 21.07 36.04 0.28
C GLN A 5 19.85 35.81 1.17
N ASP A 6 18.89 36.73 1.16
CA ASP A 6 17.64 36.63 1.91
C ASP A 6 16.75 35.49 1.38
N ASP A 7 16.66 35.32 0.05
CA ASP A 7 15.95 34.21 -0.58
C ASP A 7 16.55 32.84 -0.19
N TYR A 8 17.88 32.74 -0.17
CA TYR A 8 18.57 31.52 0.25
C TYR A 8 18.33 31.20 1.74
N GLN A 9 18.37 32.21 2.61
CA GLN A 9 18.09 32.02 4.04
C GLN A 9 16.63 31.58 4.27
N ASN A 10 15.66 32.19 3.58
CA ASN A 10 14.25 31.80 3.64
C ASN A 10 14.03 30.37 3.16
N PHE A 11 14.64 29.98 2.03
CA PHE A 11 14.59 28.60 1.53
C PHE A 11 15.14 27.60 2.56
N MET A 12 16.28 27.91 3.19
CA MET A 12 16.88 27.03 4.20
C MET A 12 16.04 26.93 5.47
N GLN A 13 15.39 28.01 5.90
CA GLN A 13 14.45 27.99 7.02
C GLN A 13 13.23 27.11 6.71
N HIS A 14 12.62 27.26 5.53
CA HIS A 14 11.53 26.40 5.09
C HIS A 14 11.95 24.93 5.05
N LYS A 15 13.11 24.61 4.46
CA LYS A 15 13.61 23.23 4.40
C LYS A 15 13.79 22.62 5.80
N ARG A 16 14.33 23.38 6.75
CA ARG A 16 14.47 22.94 8.16
C ARG A 16 13.13 22.72 8.82
N PHE A 17 12.16 23.61 8.59
CA PHE A 17 10.80 23.48 9.12
C PHE A 17 10.13 22.21 8.59
N PHE A 18 10.12 22.00 7.28
CA PHE A 18 9.55 20.79 6.68
C PHE A 18 10.24 19.52 7.17
N GLY A 19 11.58 19.52 7.33
CA GLY A 19 12.29 18.39 7.90
C GLY A 19 11.86 18.04 9.34
N LYS A 20 11.57 19.05 10.18
CA LYS A 20 11.03 18.82 11.53
C LYS A 20 9.61 18.25 11.51
N ILE A 21 8.77 18.76 10.59
CA ILE A 21 7.40 18.26 10.41
C ILE A 21 7.43 16.80 9.94
N GLU A 22 8.27 16.45 8.97
CA GLU A 22 8.44 15.08 8.47
C GLU A 22 8.89 14.12 9.57
N GLN A 23 9.84 14.53 10.42
CA GLN A 23 10.25 13.75 11.58
C GLN A 23 9.09 13.53 12.57
N GLY A 24 8.32 14.58 12.85
CA GLY A 24 7.12 14.49 13.70
C GLY A 24 6.06 13.55 13.13
N ILE A 25 5.80 13.63 11.82
CA ILE A 25 4.87 12.74 11.11
C ILE A 25 5.34 11.29 11.19
N ARG A 26 6.63 11.03 10.96
CA ARG A 26 7.20 9.68 11.06
C ARG A 26 7.02 9.10 12.46
N ALA A 27 7.38 9.86 13.50
CA ALA A 27 7.25 9.41 14.89
C ALA A 27 5.79 9.15 15.28
N ALA A 28 4.87 10.04 14.89
CA ALA A 28 3.45 9.90 15.17
C ALA A 28 2.85 8.67 14.46
N ASN A 29 3.12 8.48 13.17
CA ASN A 29 2.61 7.32 12.42
C ASN A 29 3.16 6.01 12.99
N ARG A 30 4.46 5.95 13.30
CA ARG A 30 5.08 4.80 13.96
C ARG A 30 4.36 4.43 15.25
N GLN A 31 4.10 5.41 16.11
CA GLN A 31 3.38 5.15 17.35
C GLN A 31 1.92 4.71 17.13
N ILE A 32 1.20 5.34 16.20
CA ILE A 32 -0.22 5.05 15.96
C ILE A 32 -0.41 3.67 15.32
N ILE A 33 0.44 3.31 14.36
CA ILE A 33 0.37 2.04 13.64
C ILE A 33 0.70 0.87 14.58
N HIS A 34 1.80 0.95 15.33
CA HIS A 34 2.19 -0.10 16.28
C HIS A 34 1.24 -0.25 17.48
N LYS A 35 0.39 0.75 17.77
CA LYS A 35 -0.73 0.60 18.73
C LYS A 35 -1.88 -0.25 18.20
N ARG A 36 -1.95 -0.48 16.88
CA ARG A 36 -3.03 -1.22 16.21
C ARG A 36 -2.56 -2.58 15.68
N ILE A 37 -1.26 -2.73 15.44
CA ILE A 37 -0.67 -3.91 14.84
C ILE A 37 0.48 -4.35 15.75
N ASP A 38 0.22 -5.37 16.56
CA ASP A 38 1.13 -5.76 17.65
C ASP A 38 2.42 -6.43 17.17
N ASN A 39 2.43 -7.02 15.96
CA ASN A 39 3.60 -7.73 15.42
C ASN A 39 3.69 -7.58 13.89
N MET A 40 4.67 -6.80 13.44
CA MET A 40 5.10 -6.76 12.04
C MET A 40 6.45 -7.42 11.89
N ASP A 41 6.46 -8.57 11.23
CA ASP A 41 7.66 -9.34 10.92
C ASP A 41 7.60 -9.80 9.45
N LYS A 42 8.64 -10.50 9.01
CA LYS A 42 8.72 -10.99 7.63
C LYS A 42 7.58 -11.96 7.29
N ASP A 43 7.14 -12.78 8.25
CA ASP A 43 6.14 -13.82 8.02
C ASP A 43 4.74 -13.22 7.91
N THR A 44 4.40 -12.22 8.73
CA THR A 44 3.11 -11.53 8.65
C THR A 44 2.99 -10.71 7.35
N ILE A 45 4.07 -10.04 6.94
CA ILE A 45 4.11 -9.31 5.66
C ILE A 45 4.00 -10.27 4.48
N LEU A 46 4.75 -11.38 4.50
CA LEU A 46 4.67 -12.41 3.47
C LEU A 46 3.26 -13.03 3.42
N GLY A 47 2.66 -13.30 4.58
CA GLY A 47 1.30 -13.80 4.70
C GLY A 47 0.28 -12.87 4.02
N PHE A 48 0.42 -11.55 4.21
CA PHE A 48 -0.42 -10.58 3.52
C PHE A 48 -0.18 -10.56 2.00
N ALA A 49 1.08 -10.59 1.55
CA ALA A 49 1.39 -10.67 0.11
C ALA A 49 0.80 -11.93 -0.55
N VAL A 50 0.85 -13.07 0.15
CA VAL A 50 0.23 -14.32 -0.30
C VAL A 50 -1.30 -14.18 -0.38
N ALA A 51 -1.93 -13.52 0.58
CA ALA A 51 -3.37 -13.26 0.55
C ALA A 51 -3.77 -12.41 -0.68
N VAL A 52 -3.02 -11.36 -1.00
CA VAL A 52 -3.20 -10.58 -2.24
C VAL A 52 -3.05 -11.48 -3.47
N GLY A 53 -2.06 -12.36 -3.50
CA GLY A 53 -1.86 -13.34 -4.56
C GLY A 53 -3.04 -14.29 -4.75
N ARG A 54 -3.64 -14.77 -3.65
CA ARG A 54 -4.85 -15.62 -3.69
C ARG A 54 -6.06 -14.88 -4.26
N LEU A 55 -6.25 -13.61 -3.89
CA LEU A 55 -7.33 -12.78 -4.42
C LEU A 55 -7.12 -12.51 -5.92
N ARG A 56 -5.88 -12.26 -6.35
CA ARG A 56 -5.52 -12.16 -7.76
C ARG A 56 -5.89 -13.43 -8.53
N ALA A 57 -5.56 -14.60 -7.99
CA ALA A 57 -5.89 -15.87 -8.62
C ALA A 57 -7.41 -16.06 -8.78
N ARG A 58 -8.21 -15.69 -7.78
CA ARG A 58 -9.69 -15.74 -7.87
C ARG A 58 -10.24 -14.81 -8.94
N TYR A 59 -9.74 -13.58 -8.99
CA TYR A 59 -10.15 -12.63 -10.03
C TYR A 59 -9.81 -13.13 -11.44
N LEU A 60 -8.59 -13.63 -11.64
CA LEU A 60 -8.20 -14.22 -12.92
C LEU A 60 -9.06 -15.43 -13.27
N GLN A 61 -9.34 -16.32 -12.31
CA GLN A 61 -10.23 -17.46 -12.51
C GLN A 61 -11.62 -17.01 -12.99
N ALA A 62 -12.23 -16.02 -12.34
CA ALA A 62 -13.53 -15.48 -12.74
C ALA A 62 -13.47 -14.85 -14.15
N ALA A 63 -12.37 -14.17 -14.50
CA ALA A 63 -12.17 -13.63 -15.84
C ALA A 63 -12.06 -14.72 -16.90
N PHE A 64 -11.30 -15.78 -16.63
CA PHE A 64 -11.16 -16.91 -17.57
C PHE A 64 -12.49 -17.63 -17.79
N LYS A 65 -13.35 -17.77 -16.77
CA LYS A 65 -14.69 -18.36 -16.94
C LYS A 65 -15.53 -17.64 -18.00
N LEU A 66 -15.37 -16.33 -18.17
CA LEU A 66 -16.10 -15.56 -19.19
C LEU A 66 -15.70 -15.91 -20.63
N GLY A 67 -14.46 -16.37 -20.83
CA GLY A 67 -13.91 -16.66 -22.17
C GLY A 67 -14.05 -18.12 -22.61
N VAL A 68 -14.65 -18.98 -21.79
CA VAL A 68 -14.66 -20.45 -22.00
C VAL A 68 -15.98 -20.98 -22.58
N ASP A 69 -16.99 -20.13 -22.86
CA ASP A 69 -18.17 -20.62 -23.55
C ASP A 69 -17.87 -20.91 -25.03
N GLU A 70 -17.63 -22.19 -25.34
CA GLU A 70 -17.41 -22.72 -26.69
C GLU A 70 -18.60 -22.47 -27.64
N HIS A 71 -19.77 -22.18 -27.10
CA HIS A 71 -20.99 -21.90 -27.88
C HIS A 71 -21.22 -20.41 -28.15
N GLY A 72 -20.36 -19.53 -27.62
CA GLY A 72 -20.41 -18.08 -27.85
C GLY A 72 -21.61 -17.39 -27.20
N ASN A 73 -22.24 -17.99 -26.18
CA ASN A 73 -23.30 -17.29 -25.45
C ASN A 73 -22.67 -16.15 -24.62
N PRO A 74 -23.40 -15.03 -24.44
CA PRO A 74 -22.95 -13.99 -23.55
C PRO A 74 -22.87 -14.53 -22.11
N PRO A 75 -21.90 -14.06 -21.31
CA PRO A 75 -21.83 -14.43 -19.90
C PRO A 75 -23.09 -14.01 -19.16
N ASP A 76 -23.55 -14.85 -18.23
CA ASP A 76 -24.72 -14.55 -17.42
C ASP A 76 -24.43 -13.44 -16.38
N ARG A 77 -25.50 -12.95 -15.74
CA ARG A 77 -25.38 -11.89 -14.74
C ARG A 77 -24.57 -12.30 -13.52
N GLU A 78 -24.61 -13.57 -13.14
CA GLU A 78 -23.89 -14.08 -11.97
C GLU A 78 -22.38 -14.15 -12.24
N MET A 79 -21.97 -14.53 -13.45
CA MET A 79 -20.56 -14.52 -13.87
C MET A 79 -19.99 -13.09 -13.85
N ILE A 80 -20.75 -12.12 -14.34
CA ILE A 80 -20.34 -10.70 -14.30
C ILE A 80 -20.26 -10.18 -12.85
N LYS A 81 -21.18 -10.62 -11.98
CA LYS A 81 -21.18 -10.28 -10.56
C LYS A 81 -19.96 -10.89 -9.84
N GLU A 82 -19.68 -12.17 -10.05
CA GLU A 82 -18.50 -12.86 -9.48
C GLU A 82 -17.20 -12.19 -9.91
N LEU A 83 -17.09 -11.81 -11.19
CA LEU A 83 -15.94 -11.07 -11.71
C LEU A 83 -15.74 -9.74 -10.96
N ARG A 84 -16.82 -8.96 -10.82
CA ARG A 84 -16.78 -7.64 -10.17
C ARG A 84 -16.36 -7.76 -8.71
N GLU A 85 -16.99 -8.65 -7.96
CA GLU A 85 -16.67 -8.88 -6.54
C GLU A 85 -15.22 -9.33 -6.37
N SER A 86 -14.76 -10.25 -7.22
CA SER A 86 -13.37 -10.72 -7.19
C SER A 86 -12.37 -9.60 -7.50
N ARG A 87 -12.68 -8.73 -8.47
CA ARG A 87 -11.88 -7.55 -8.81
C ARG A 87 -11.78 -6.60 -7.62
N GLU A 88 -12.92 -6.26 -7.00
CA GLU A 88 -12.97 -5.31 -5.88
C GLU A 88 -12.16 -5.80 -4.69
N MET A 89 -12.34 -7.06 -4.28
CA MET A 89 -11.55 -7.65 -3.21
C MET A 89 -10.04 -7.64 -3.53
N PHE A 90 -9.66 -7.97 -4.77
CA PHE A 90 -8.27 -7.94 -5.19
C PHE A 90 -7.67 -6.53 -5.18
N GLU A 91 -8.37 -5.54 -5.73
CA GLU A 91 -7.91 -4.16 -5.82
C GLU A 91 -7.76 -3.52 -4.44
N GLU A 92 -8.72 -3.72 -3.53
CA GLU A 92 -8.62 -3.24 -2.16
C GLU A 92 -7.41 -3.84 -1.42
N ALA A 93 -7.22 -5.15 -1.53
CA ALA A 93 -6.08 -5.82 -0.90
C ALA A 93 -4.73 -5.37 -1.50
N LYS A 94 -4.68 -5.16 -2.83
CA LYS A 94 -3.50 -4.62 -3.51
C LYS A 94 -3.18 -3.21 -3.02
N ASN A 95 -4.17 -2.33 -2.96
CA ASN A 95 -4.00 -0.96 -2.50
C ASN A 95 -3.54 -0.90 -1.04
N ALA A 96 -4.08 -1.76 -0.18
CA ALA A 96 -3.65 -1.88 1.20
C ALA A 96 -2.19 -2.38 1.31
N PHE A 97 -1.76 -3.30 0.45
CA PHE A 97 -0.36 -3.75 0.41
C PHE A 97 0.60 -2.67 -0.10
N GLU A 98 0.19 -1.86 -1.08
CA GLU A 98 0.96 -0.68 -1.52
C GLU A 98 1.10 0.36 -0.40
N ALA A 99 0.02 0.63 0.33
CA ALA A 99 0.06 1.51 1.50
C ALA A 99 1.01 0.99 2.60
N LEU A 100 1.06 -0.33 2.80
CA LEU A 100 2.04 -0.95 3.69
C LEU A 100 3.47 -0.74 3.19
N ARG A 101 3.74 -0.94 1.88
CA ARG A 101 5.08 -0.69 1.30
C ARG A 101 5.52 0.76 1.51
N GLU A 102 4.63 1.71 1.24
CA GLU A 102 4.89 3.14 1.47
C GLU A 102 5.17 3.45 2.95
N ALA A 103 4.43 2.83 3.87
CA ALA A 103 4.67 2.97 5.30
C ALA A 103 6.07 2.46 5.71
N VAL A 104 6.52 1.34 5.13
CA VAL A 104 7.88 0.81 5.32
C VAL A 104 8.91 1.79 4.78
N GLU A 105 8.77 2.23 3.52
CA GLU A 105 9.70 3.16 2.86
C GLU A 105 9.85 4.49 3.61
N LYS A 106 8.76 4.99 4.21
CA LYS A 106 8.76 6.25 4.97
C LYS A 106 9.24 6.10 6.42
N GLY A 107 9.50 4.87 6.87
CA GLY A 107 9.90 4.55 8.25
C GLY A 107 8.76 4.73 9.25
N TYR A 108 7.51 4.52 8.82
CA TYR A 108 6.33 4.56 9.69
C TYR A 108 6.09 3.24 10.42
N VAL A 109 6.85 2.21 10.11
CA VAL A 109 6.74 0.88 10.71
C VAL A 109 8.12 0.29 10.88
N ASP A 110 8.27 -0.57 11.88
CA ASP A 110 9.49 -1.36 12.08
C ASP A 110 9.14 -2.81 11.78
N ILE A 111 10.04 -3.50 11.09
CA ILE A 111 9.88 -4.90 10.76
C ILE A 111 10.85 -5.70 11.63
N ALA A 112 10.32 -6.55 12.51
CA ALA A 112 11.14 -7.38 13.35
C ALA A 112 12.10 -8.25 12.50
N GLY A 113 13.38 -8.27 12.86
CA GLY A 113 14.42 -9.01 12.14
C GLY A 113 14.89 -8.35 10.82
N ILE A 114 14.55 -7.07 10.60
CA ILE A 114 15.19 -6.20 9.61
C ILE A 114 15.62 -4.93 10.34
N ASP A 115 16.93 -4.68 10.43
CA ASP A 115 17.42 -3.40 10.91
C ASP A 115 17.14 -2.34 9.83
N THR A 116 16.03 -1.61 10.00
CA THR A 116 15.75 -0.40 9.23
C THR A 116 16.56 0.74 9.86
N ASN A 117 17.75 1.00 9.30
CA ASN A 117 18.63 2.12 9.65
C ASN A 117 17.91 3.48 9.63
#